data_AF-A0A954D6V8-F1
#
_entry.id   AF-A0A954D6V8-F1
#
_cell.length_a   1.000
_cell.length_b   1.000
_cell.length_c   1.000
_cell.angle_alpha   90.00
_cell.angle_beta   90.00
_cell.angle_gamma   90.00
#
_symmetry.space_group_name_H-M   'P 1'
#
loop_
_entity.id
_entity.type
_entity.pdbx_description
1 polymer ?
#
loop_
_entity_poly.entity_id
_entity_poly.type
_entity_poly.pdbx_seq_one_letter_code
_entity_poly.pdbx_strand_id
1 'polypeptide(L)' 'MIERSHPFPRPFHPSPDAVDELIQRASARPDGLEFLDRGALDAVAAAFGVHAFTVEEARQVRRGASS' A
#
# COMPACT_ATOMS: atom_id res chain seq x y z
N MET A 1 35.63 -22.64 -3.00
CA MET A 1 34.55 -22.10 -2.14
C MET A 1 34.15 -20.77 -2.76
N ILE A 2 33.01 -20.71 -3.47
CA ILE A 2 32.56 -19.47 -4.13
C ILE A 2 31.37 -18.97 -3.31
N GLU A 3 31.58 -17.90 -2.56
CA GLU A 3 30.54 -17.20 -1.82
C GLU A 3 29.56 -16.60 -2.84
N ARG A 4 28.37 -17.18 -2.95
CA ARG A 4 27.28 -16.56 -3.69
C ARG A 4 26.80 -15.37 -2.86
N SER A 5 27.28 -14.17 -3.18
CA SER A 5 26.68 -12.93 -2.71
C SER A 5 25.23 -12.89 -3.20
N HIS A 6 24.29 -13.36 -2.37
CA HIS A 6 22.87 -13.23 -2.64
C HIS A 6 22.56 -11.73 -2.49
N PRO A 7 22.06 -11.04 -3.53
CA PRO A 7 21.60 -9.68 -3.36
C PRO A 7 20.49 -9.72 -2.30
N PHE A 8 20.70 -9.05 -1.18
CA PHE A 8 19.64 -8.85 -0.19
C PHE A 8 18.43 -8.28 -0.93
N PRO A 9 17.21 -8.83 -0.72
CA PRO A 9 16.03 -8.25 -1.31
C PRO A 9 15.96 -6.80 -0.87
N ARG A 10 15.94 -5.87 -1.84
CA ARG A 10 15.79 -4.45 -1.54
C ARG A 10 14.49 -4.28 -0.75
N PRO A 11 14.47 -3.49 0.34
CA PRO A 11 13.23 -3.20 1.04
C PRO A 11 12.24 -2.63 0.04
N PHE A 12 11.06 -3.26 -0.05
CA PHE A 12 9.99 -2.77 -0.93
C PHE A 12 9.50 -1.45 -0.37
N HIS A 13 9.83 -0.35 -1.04
CA HIS A 13 9.25 0.95 -0.78
C HIS A 13 8.21 1.23 -1.86
N PRO A 14 6.92 1.37 -1.51
CA PRO A 14 5.91 1.78 -2.48
C PRO A 14 6.22 3.19 -2.97
N SER A 15 6.04 3.41 -4.27
CA SER A 15 6.19 4.75 -4.85
C SER A 15 5.06 5.66 -4.34
N PRO A 16 5.32 6.95 -4.07
CA PRO A 16 4.27 7.90 -3.71
C PRO A 16 3.13 7.94 -4.74
N ASP A 17 3.43 7.83 -6.04
CA ASP A 17 2.39 7.75 -7.08
C ASP A 17 1.47 6.54 -6.92
N ALA A 18 2.01 5.39 -6.51
CA ALA A 18 1.22 4.18 -6.30
C ALA A 18 0.31 4.29 -5.07
N VAL A 19 0.75 5.05 -4.06
CA VAL A 19 -0.04 5.36 -2.87
C VAL A 19 -1.18 6.33 -3.23
N ASP A 20 -0.88 7.39 -3.98
CA ASP A 20 -1.90 8.35 -4.42
C ASP A 20 -2.93 7.71 -5.33
N GLU A 21 -2.49 6.92 -6.31
CA GLU A 21 -3.37 6.17 -7.21
C GLU A 21 -4.30 5.22 -6.45
N LEU A 22 -3.79 4.52 -5.42
CA LEU A 22 -4.61 3.68 -4.56
C LEU A 22 -5.70 4.48 -3.84
N ILE A 23 -5.34 5.64 -3.27
CA ILE A 23 -6.28 6.52 -2.56
C ILE A 23 -7.34 7.05 -3.52
N GLN A 24 -6.95 7.48 -4.73
CA GLN A 24 -7.88 7.96 -5.76
C GLN A 24 -8.85 6.85 -6.19
N ARG A 25 -8.36 5.65 -6.48
CA ARG A 25 -9.18 4.49 -6.84
C ARG A 25 -10.12 4.08 -5.71
N ALA A 26 -9.69 4.17 -4.46
CA ALA A 26 -10.53 3.92 -3.30
C ALA A 26 -11.62 5.00 -3.13
N SER A 27 -11.30 6.26 -3.37
CA SER A 27 -12.25 7.39 -3.34
C SER A 27 -13.33 7.29 -4.41
N ALA A 28 -13.02 6.71 -5.57
CA ALA A 28 -13.97 6.53 -6.67
C ALA A 28 -15.06 5.45 -6.39
N ARG A 29 -14.92 4.66 -5.31
CA ARG A 29 -15.87 3.59 -4.97
C ARG A 29 -16.74 4.01 -3.79
N PRO A 30 -18.05 3.71 -3.79
CA PRO A 30 -18.85 3.82 -2.57
C PRO A 30 -18.20 2.98 -1.47
N ASP A 31 -17.95 3.61 -0.32
CA ASP A 31 -17.27 3.05 0.86
C ASP A 31 -15.81 2.62 0.66
N GLY A 32 -15.19 2.90 -0.50
CA GLY A 32 -13.84 2.44 -0.79
C GLY A 32 -12.77 3.02 0.13
N LEU A 33 -12.94 4.26 0.59
CA LEU A 33 -12.05 4.86 1.60
C LEU A 33 -12.23 4.27 2.99
N GLU A 34 -13.45 3.86 3.36
CA GLU A 34 -13.68 3.15 4.62
C GLU A 34 -13.06 1.76 4.56
N PHE A 35 -13.27 1.06 3.44
CA PHE A 35 -12.64 -0.25 3.19
C PHE A 35 -11.12 -0.17 3.19
N LEU A 36 -10.52 0.86 2.57
CA LEU A 36 -9.09 1.11 2.61
C LEU A 36 -8.58 1.27 4.05
N ASP A 37 -9.29 2.00 4.91
CA ASP A 37 -8.86 2.27 6.28
C ASP A 37 -9.10 1.10 7.26
N ARG A 38 -10.25 0.44 7.15
CA ARG A 38 -10.73 -0.56 8.13
C ARG A 38 -10.66 -2.01 7.66
N GLY A 39 -10.54 -2.24 6.35
CA GLY A 39 -10.51 -3.58 5.78
C GLY A 39 -9.29 -4.40 6.20
N ALA A 40 -9.37 -5.72 6.08
CA ALA A 40 -8.21 -6.57 6.31
C ALA A 40 -7.11 -6.26 5.27
N LEU A 41 -5.85 -6.21 5.70
CA LEU A 41 -4.74 -5.74 4.86
C LEU A 41 -4.62 -6.54 3.55
N ASP A 42 -4.60 -7.86 3.63
CA ASP A 42 -4.54 -8.75 2.46
C ASP A 42 -5.78 -8.61 1.56
N ALA A 43 -6.96 -8.39 2.13
CA ALA A 43 -8.19 -8.23 1.37
C ALA A 43 -8.19 -6.93 0.57
N VAL A 44 -7.70 -5.83 1.18
CA VAL A 44 -7.55 -4.54 0.49
C VAL A 44 -6.47 -4.64 -0.59
N ALA A 45 -5.33 -5.24 -0.28
CA ALA A 45 -4.25 -5.46 -1.25
C ALA A 45 -4.73 -6.25 -2.47
N ALA A 46 -5.46 -7.35 -2.25
CA ALA A 46 -6.05 -8.14 -3.32
C ALA A 46 -7.12 -7.36 -4.12
N ALA A 47 -7.99 -6.62 -3.45
CA ALA A 47 -9.08 -5.88 -4.09
C ALA A 47 -8.61 -4.74 -4.99
N PHE A 48 -7.47 -4.11 -4.66
CA PHE A 48 -6.88 -3.03 -5.46
C PHE A 48 -5.71 -3.48 -6.33
N GLY A 49 -5.29 -4.74 -6.23
CA GLY A 49 -4.18 -5.29 -7.02
C GLY A 49 -2.83 -4.67 -6.68
N VAL A 50 -2.60 -4.38 -5.39
CA VAL A 50 -1.39 -3.70 -4.89
C VAL A 50 -0.70 -4.54 -3.81
N HIS A 51 0.52 -4.16 -3.45
CA HIS A 51 1.21 -4.76 -2.30
C HIS A 51 0.65 -4.25 -0.97
N ALA A 52 0.69 -5.09 0.06
CA ALA A 52 0.27 -4.75 1.43
C ALA A 52 0.96 -3.48 1.97
N PHE A 53 2.26 -3.32 1.71
CA PHE A 53 2.99 -2.10 2.08
C PHE A 53 2.41 -0.82 1.46
N THR A 54 1.92 -0.88 0.22
CA THR A 54 1.25 0.28 -0.42
C THR A 54 -0.03 0.65 0.34
N VAL A 55 -0.76 -0.34 0.85
CA VAL A 55 -1.98 -0.13 1.65
C VAL A 55 -1.64 0.48 3.01
N GLU A 56 -0.59 0.00 3.68
CA GLU A 56 -0.13 0.56 4.95
C GLU A 56 0.30 2.02 4.79
N GLU A 57 1.12 2.34 3.78
CA GLU A 57 1.53 3.71 3.50
C GLU A 57 0.32 4.61 3.17
N ALA A 58 -0.63 4.13 2.37
CA ALA A 58 -1.86 4.87 2.10
C ALA A 58 -2.67 5.19 3.37
N ARG A 59 -2.72 4.26 4.34
CA ARG A 59 -3.36 4.51 5.63
C ARG A 59 -2.60 5.56 6.43
N GLN A 60 -1.28 5.49 6.45
CA GLN A 60 -0.45 6.45 7.17
C GLN A 60 -0.61 7.86 6.58
N VAL A 61 -0.58 8.00 5.25
CA VAL A 61 -0.82 9.28 4.56
C VAL A 61 -2.19 9.84 4.93
N ARG A 62 -3.24 9.02 4.90
CA ARG A 62 -4.60 9.47 5.24
C ARG A 62 -4.80 9.85 6.70
N ARG A 63 -4.08 9.20 7.63
CA ARG A 63 -4.11 9.52 9.07
C ARG A 63 -3.22 10.72 9.41
N GLY A 64 -2.12 10.90 8.68
CA GLY A 64 -1.18 12.01 8.82
C GLY A 64 -1.70 13.34 8.24
N ALA A 65 -2.65 13.31 7.32
CA ALA A 65 -3.30 14.51 6.76
C ALA A 65 -4.21 15.27 7.76
N SER A 66 -4.27 14.85 9.03
CA SER A 66 -5.01 15.50 10.12
C SER A 66 -4.13 16.32 11.08
N SER A 67 -2.88 16.65 10.72
CA SER A 67 -2.00 17.51 11.53
C SER A 67 -1.75 18.88 10.92
#